data_AF-A0A952GTJ8-F1
#
_entry.id   AF-A0A952GTJ8-F1
#
_cell.length_a   1.000
_cell.length_b   1.000
_cell.length_c   1.000
_cell.angle_alpha   90.00
_cell.angle_beta   90.00
_cell.angle_gamma   90.00
#
_symmetry.space_group_name_H-M   'P 1'
#
loop_
_entity.id
_entity.type
_entity.pdbx_description
1 polymer ?
#
loop_
_entity_poly.entity_id
_entity_poly.type
_entity_poly.pdbx_seq_one_letter_code
_entity_poly.pdbx_strand_id
1 'polypeptide(L)'
;GTPSRVWLDWVFAEVFGLTMRLDPQSADFYFDAITAALATDAFRPRALFDRFGIEVIATTESPLDPLVHHQAIRAENRRDGGWRGRVITAYRPDPVVDPEFEGFQANLDRFSELTGEDCRSWRGYLAAHRRRRLFFATMGATSTDHGHPTARTADLPSDEAETLFNEVQTGNATAELAELFRAQMLTEMAAMSLDDGLVMQLHPGAFRNHNAQVFARFGRDKGADLPMRTEYVHALKPLLDRFGNEPRFSLILFTLDESTYARELAPLAGHYPCLKLGPAWWFHDSPEGMRRFRRMTTETAGFYNTVGFNDDTRAFLSIPARHDLARRIDCSFLAELVIEHRLEDWEAAELAQDLAYNFVKQAYRL
;
A
#
# COMPACT_ATOMS: atom_id res chain seq x y z
N GLY A 1 -23.84 -6.69 -8.99
CA GLY A 1 -22.74 -7.60 -8.67
C GLY A 1 -21.42 -6.84 -8.59
N THR A 2 -21.32 -5.81 -7.76
CA THR A 2 -20.07 -5.12 -7.46
C THR A 2 -19.51 -5.67 -6.15
N PRO A 3 -18.19 -5.59 -5.90
CA PRO A 3 -17.62 -6.05 -4.63
C PRO A 3 -18.17 -5.28 -3.42
N SER A 4 -18.52 -4.00 -3.58
CA SER A 4 -19.12 -3.19 -2.51
C SER A 4 -20.42 -3.79 -1.97
N ARG A 5 -21.21 -4.49 -2.79
CA ARG A 5 -22.41 -5.18 -2.30
C ARG A 5 -22.03 -6.31 -1.35
N VAL A 6 -21.00 -7.09 -1.68
CA VAL A 6 -20.50 -8.19 -0.84
C VAL A 6 -19.98 -7.64 0.49
N TRP A 7 -19.15 -6.59 0.43
CA TRP A 7 -18.59 -5.98 1.63
C TRP A 7 -19.67 -5.35 2.54
N LEU A 8 -20.61 -4.60 1.97
CA LEU A 8 -21.68 -3.97 2.74
C LEU A 8 -22.65 -4.99 3.34
N ASP A 9 -23.08 -5.99 2.56
CA ASP A 9 -23.97 -7.04 3.08
C ASP A 9 -23.30 -7.83 4.20
N TRP A 10 -21.99 -8.12 4.09
CA TRP A 10 -21.21 -8.72 5.18
C TRP A 10 -21.20 -7.83 6.41
N VAL A 11 -20.94 -6.52 6.26
CA VAL A 11 -20.96 -5.58 7.40
C VAL A 11 -22.34 -5.54 8.05
N PHE A 12 -23.41 -5.45 7.25
CA PHE A 12 -24.77 -5.42 7.78
C PHE A 12 -25.10 -6.69 8.56
N ALA A 13 -24.82 -7.86 7.99
CA ALA A 13 -25.14 -9.14 8.62
C ALA A 13 -24.23 -9.45 9.81
N GLU A 14 -22.91 -9.43 9.64
CA GLU A 14 -21.95 -9.93 10.61
C GLU A 14 -21.55 -8.88 11.67
N VAL A 15 -21.49 -7.60 11.29
CA VAL A 15 -21.07 -6.54 12.22
C VAL A 15 -22.25 -5.97 12.99
N PHE A 16 -23.39 -5.79 12.33
CA PHE A 16 -24.58 -5.16 12.90
C PHE A 16 -25.75 -6.12 13.15
N GLY A 17 -25.71 -7.37 12.68
CA GLY A 17 -26.82 -8.33 12.88
C GLY A 17 -28.08 -8.01 12.06
N LEU A 18 -27.96 -7.21 11.00
CA LEU A 18 -29.07 -6.78 10.14
C LEU A 18 -29.31 -7.82 9.04
N THR A 19 -30.41 -8.57 9.15
CA THR A 19 -30.73 -9.69 8.23
C THR A 19 -31.75 -9.35 7.15
N MET A 20 -32.43 -8.20 7.25
CA MET A 20 -33.34 -7.73 6.20
C MET A 20 -32.55 -7.09 5.06
N ARG A 21 -33.15 -6.95 3.88
CA ARG A 21 -32.47 -6.32 2.74
C ARG A 21 -32.52 -4.80 2.87
N LEU A 22 -31.39 -4.11 2.68
CA LEU A 22 -31.38 -2.65 2.51
C LEU A 22 -32.09 -2.23 1.21
N ASP A 23 -33.13 -1.41 1.37
CA ASP A 23 -33.98 -0.82 0.35
C ASP A 23 -34.64 0.47 0.90
N PRO A 24 -35.43 1.23 0.10
CA PRO A 24 -36.07 2.44 0.61
C PRO A 24 -37.03 2.24 1.78
N GLN A 25 -37.61 1.05 1.96
CA GLN A 25 -38.57 0.79 3.05
C GLN A 25 -37.88 0.44 4.37
N SER A 26 -36.67 -0.12 4.30
CA SER A 26 -35.83 -0.48 5.45
C SER A 26 -34.80 0.62 5.81
N ALA A 27 -34.71 1.70 5.02
CA ALA A 27 -33.66 2.70 5.12
C ALA A 27 -33.58 3.36 6.52
N ASP A 28 -34.71 3.80 7.08
CA ASP A 28 -34.75 4.45 8.40
C ASP A 28 -34.35 3.46 9.51
N PHE A 29 -34.83 2.21 9.42
CA PHE A 29 -34.44 1.16 10.37
C PHE A 29 -32.93 0.91 10.35
N TYR A 30 -32.31 0.84 9.17
CA TYR A 30 -30.86 0.69 9.04
C TYR A 30 -30.11 1.85 9.68
N PHE A 31 -30.54 3.08 9.39
CA PHE A 31 -29.91 4.29 9.92
C PHE A 31 -29.96 4.31 11.45
N ASP A 32 -31.14 4.09 12.03
CA ASP A 32 -31.36 4.12 13.47
C ASP A 32 -30.63 2.98 14.19
N ALA A 33 -30.69 1.76 13.66
CA ALA A 33 -30.04 0.59 14.25
C ALA A 33 -28.50 0.75 14.27
N ILE A 34 -27.91 1.22 13.17
CA ILE A 34 -26.46 1.47 13.09
C ILE A 34 -26.08 2.60 14.05
N THR A 35 -26.85 3.70 14.07
CA THR A 35 -26.58 4.86 14.95
C THR A 35 -26.61 4.45 16.42
N ALA A 36 -27.62 3.67 16.82
CA ALA A 36 -27.73 3.16 18.18
C ALA A 36 -26.56 2.22 18.53
N ALA A 37 -26.16 1.34 17.61
CA ALA A 37 -25.03 0.44 17.82
C ALA A 37 -23.71 1.21 18.02
N LEU A 38 -23.44 2.22 17.19
CA LEU A 38 -22.22 3.05 17.25
C LEU A 38 -22.10 3.85 18.55
N ALA A 39 -23.20 4.10 19.27
CA ALA A 39 -23.19 4.76 20.57
C ALA A 39 -22.73 3.85 21.72
N THR A 40 -22.69 2.53 21.51
CA THR A 40 -22.33 1.56 22.55
C THR A 40 -20.81 1.39 22.67
N ASP A 41 -20.35 0.90 23.83
CA ASP A 41 -18.93 0.65 24.07
C ASP A 41 -18.36 -0.47 23.18
N ALA A 42 -19.22 -1.42 22.76
CA ALA A 42 -18.83 -2.52 21.87
C ALA A 42 -18.46 -2.06 20.44
N PHE A 43 -18.83 -0.83 20.06
CA PHE A 43 -18.52 -0.24 18.75
C PHE A 43 -17.44 0.85 18.82
N ARG A 44 -16.76 1.01 19.96
CA ARG A 44 -15.57 1.85 20.05
C ARG A 44 -14.47 1.27 19.15
N PRO A 45 -13.62 2.10 18.50
CA PRO A 45 -12.61 1.61 17.56
C PRO A 45 -11.69 0.52 18.12
N ARG A 46 -11.23 0.65 19.38
CA ARG A 46 -10.40 -0.36 20.05
C ARG A 46 -11.16 -1.67 20.32
N ALA A 47 -12.40 -1.57 20.79
CA ALA A 47 -13.23 -2.76 21.02
C ALA A 47 -13.51 -3.51 19.72
N LEU A 48 -13.78 -2.78 18.63
CA LEU A 48 -13.95 -3.37 17.29
C LEU A 48 -12.65 -3.97 16.74
N PHE A 49 -11.50 -3.31 16.96
CA PHE A 49 -10.19 -3.86 16.57
C PHE A 49 -9.97 -5.24 17.18
N ASP A 50 -10.22 -5.35 18.49
CA ASP A 50 -10.09 -6.60 19.23
C ASP A 50 -11.15 -7.62 18.77
N ARG A 51 -12.40 -7.20 18.58
CA ARG A 51 -13.51 -8.05 18.11
C ARG A 51 -13.28 -8.61 16.70
N PHE A 52 -12.65 -7.83 15.82
CA PHE A 52 -12.32 -8.25 14.46
C PHE A 52 -11.08 -9.16 14.41
N GLY A 53 -10.41 -9.39 15.53
CA GLY A 53 -9.22 -10.25 15.60
C GLY A 53 -8.06 -9.70 14.78
N ILE A 54 -7.93 -8.37 14.71
CA ILE A 54 -6.87 -7.74 13.93
C ILE A 54 -5.56 -7.84 14.71
N GLU A 55 -4.57 -8.51 14.16
CA GLU A 55 -3.24 -8.61 14.79
C GLU A 55 -2.42 -7.33 14.61
N VAL A 56 -2.55 -6.68 13.45
CA VAL A 56 -1.82 -5.46 13.08
C VAL A 56 -2.58 -4.66 12.04
N ILE A 57 -2.55 -3.33 12.17
CA ILE A 57 -2.90 -2.38 11.11
C ILE A 57 -1.69 -1.50 10.84
N ALA A 58 -1.35 -1.35 9.56
CA ALA A 58 -0.46 -0.30 9.10
C ALA A 58 -1.31 0.84 8.51
N THR A 59 -1.17 2.03 9.05
CA THR A 59 -1.68 3.26 8.43
C THR A 59 -0.62 3.84 7.48
N THR A 60 -0.96 4.87 6.71
CA THR A 60 -0.05 5.47 5.72
C THR A 60 0.08 6.96 5.97
N GLU A 61 1.30 7.43 6.22
CA GLU A 61 1.57 8.80 6.65
C GLU A 61 2.61 9.48 5.77
N SER A 62 2.44 10.80 5.64
CA SER A 62 3.41 11.67 4.99
C SER A 62 4.66 11.84 5.85
N PRO A 63 5.86 12.00 5.27
CA PRO A 63 7.06 12.39 6.01
C PRO A 63 6.88 13.60 6.92
N LEU A 64 5.95 14.49 6.56
CA LEU A 64 5.64 15.73 7.24
C LEU A 64 4.78 15.52 8.49
N ASP A 65 4.21 14.33 8.68
CA ASP A 65 3.32 14.03 9.81
C ASP A 65 4.13 13.75 11.09
N PRO A 66 3.78 14.38 12.23
CA PRO A 66 4.50 14.17 13.49
C PRO A 66 4.19 12.81 14.16
N LEU A 67 3.27 12.01 13.60
CA LEU A 67 2.83 10.71 14.14
C LEU A 67 2.32 10.77 15.60
N VAL A 68 1.66 11.87 15.99
CA VAL A 68 1.20 12.08 17.38
C VAL A 68 0.23 11.00 17.85
N HIS A 69 -0.59 10.45 16.95
CA HIS A 69 -1.55 9.40 17.27
C HIS A 69 -0.87 8.05 17.52
N HIS A 70 0.13 7.67 16.72
CA HIS A 70 0.95 6.48 16.95
C HIS A 70 1.73 6.59 18.26
N GLN A 71 2.28 7.77 18.56
CA GLN A 71 2.94 8.03 19.84
C GLN A 71 1.96 7.84 21.02
N ALA A 72 0.74 8.37 20.92
CA ALA A 72 -0.28 8.22 21.95
C ALA A 72 -0.72 6.75 22.13
N ILE A 73 -0.94 6.02 21.04
CA ILE A 73 -1.25 4.58 21.07
C ILE A 73 -0.10 3.83 21.74
N ARG A 74 1.14 4.07 21.34
CA ARG A 74 2.30 3.38 21.92
C ARG A 74 2.50 3.73 23.40
N ALA A 75 2.24 4.97 23.80
CA ALA A 75 2.30 5.38 25.20
C ALA A 75 1.23 4.65 26.03
N GLU A 76 0.02 4.51 25.49
CA GLU A 76 -1.06 3.73 26.10
C GLU A 76 -0.70 2.24 26.22
N ASN A 77 -0.19 1.64 25.14
CA ASN A 77 0.17 0.21 25.09
C ASN A 77 1.28 -0.17 26.08
N ARG A 78 2.07 0.81 26.55
CA ARG A 78 3.14 0.60 27.54
C ARG A 78 2.65 0.66 28.98
N ARG A 79 1.42 1.10 29.24
CA ARG A 79 0.85 1.15 30.59
C ARG A 79 0.44 -0.24 31.04
N ASP A 80 0.51 -0.50 32.35
CA ASP A 80 -0.05 -1.71 32.92
C ASP A 80 -1.58 -1.73 32.71
N GLY A 81 -2.12 -2.85 32.22
CA GLY A 81 -3.50 -2.95 31.77
C GLY A 81 -3.87 -2.12 30.52
N GLY A 82 -2.89 -1.52 29.83
CA GLY A 82 -3.12 -0.75 28.60
C GLY A 82 -3.62 -1.60 27.43
N TRP A 83 -4.21 -0.93 26.43
CA TRP A 83 -4.66 -1.60 25.20
C TRP A 83 -3.48 -2.24 24.45
N ARG A 84 -3.71 -3.39 23.79
CA ARG A 84 -2.64 -4.18 23.17
C ARG A 84 -2.62 -4.14 21.64
N GLY A 85 -3.52 -3.38 21.02
CA GLY A 85 -3.60 -3.32 19.57
C GLY A 85 -2.32 -2.76 18.93
N ARG A 86 -1.86 -3.41 17.88
CA ARG A 86 -0.66 -3.01 17.12
C ARG A 86 -1.07 -2.16 15.92
N VAL A 87 -1.02 -0.84 16.11
CA VAL A 87 -1.22 0.13 15.02
C VAL A 87 0.13 0.75 14.69
N ILE A 88 0.65 0.43 13.50
CA ILE A 88 1.92 0.93 12.96
C ILE A 88 1.64 1.89 11.79
N THR A 89 2.71 2.40 11.18
CA THR A 89 2.67 3.37 10.06
C THR A 89 3.48 2.82 8.87
N ALA A 90 3.25 3.37 7.68
CA ALA A 90 4.06 3.20 6.49
C ALA A 90 4.52 4.57 5.99
N TYR A 91 5.78 4.67 5.56
CA TYR A 91 6.36 5.94 5.11
C TYR A 91 6.00 6.21 3.65
N ARG A 92 5.16 7.22 3.39
CA ARG A 92 4.74 7.60 2.03
C ARG A 92 5.25 9.00 1.63
N PRO A 93 6.37 9.09 0.90
CA PRO A 93 7.03 10.37 0.64
C PRO A 93 6.49 11.17 -0.53
N ASP A 94 5.41 10.74 -1.20
CA ASP A 94 4.85 11.41 -2.39
C ASP A 94 4.83 12.96 -2.28
N PRO A 95 4.39 13.60 -1.18
CA PRO A 95 4.31 15.06 -1.09
C PRO A 95 5.65 15.82 -1.15
N VAL A 96 6.77 15.12 -0.94
CA VAL A 96 8.14 15.67 -0.98
C VAL A 96 9.02 14.96 -2.03
N VAL A 97 8.43 14.10 -2.86
CA VAL A 97 9.12 13.38 -3.95
C VAL A 97 8.53 13.71 -5.32
N ASP A 98 7.24 14.08 -5.40
CA ASP A 98 6.59 14.46 -6.64
C ASP A 98 6.63 15.99 -6.83
N PRO A 99 7.42 16.54 -7.77
CA PRO A 99 7.49 17.98 -8.01
C PRO A 99 6.16 18.58 -8.50
N GLU A 100 5.26 17.74 -9.02
CA GLU A 100 3.92 18.14 -9.48
C GLU A 100 2.87 18.06 -8.35
N PHE A 101 3.26 17.61 -7.15
CA PHE A 101 2.39 17.61 -5.99
C PHE A 101 2.08 19.04 -5.54
N GLU A 102 0.82 19.28 -5.16
CA GLU A 102 0.38 20.62 -4.77
C GLU A 102 1.13 21.09 -3.52
N GLY A 103 1.87 22.20 -3.65
CA GLY A 103 2.65 22.75 -2.54
C GLY A 103 4.03 22.10 -2.33
N PHE A 104 4.57 21.35 -3.30
CA PHE A 104 5.88 20.68 -3.22
C PHE A 104 6.99 21.54 -2.58
N GLN A 105 7.17 22.80 -3.01
CA GLN A 105 8.21 23.67 -2.44
C GLN A 105 7.98 23.98 -0.95
N ALA A 106 6.74 24.29 -0.57
CA ALA A 106 6.38 24.54 0.83
C ALA A 106 6.52 23.26 1.68
N ASN A 107 6.28 22.09 1.07
CA ASN A 107 6.50 20.79 1.71
C ASN A 107 8.00 20.57 1.99
N LEU A 108 8.90 20.97 1.08
CA LEU A 108 10.34 20.92 1.33
C LEU A 108 10.77 21.84 2.49
N ASP A 109 10.21 23.05 2.57
CA ASP A 109 10.49 23.96 3.70
C ASP A 109 10.01 23.36 5.02
N ARG A 110 8.80 22.79 5.03
CA ARG A 110 8.26 22.10 6.21
C ARG A 110 9.10 20.88 6.59
N PHE A 111 9.64 20.18 5.61
CA PHE A 111 10.51 19.03 5.82
C PHE A 111 11.83 19.45 6.47
N SER A 112 12.39 20.60 6.06
CA SER A 112 13.55 21.21 6.71
C SER A 112 13.27 21.53 8.17
N GLU A 113 12.15 22.19 8.47
CA GLU A 113 11.76 22.52 9.86
C GLU A 113 11.63 21.27 10.74
N LEU A 114 11.02 20.21 10.21
CA LEU A 114 10.74 18.99 10.96
C LEU A 114 12.02 18.18 11.26
N THR A 115 13.00 18.26 10.37
CA THR A 115 14.22 17.44 10.45
C THR A 115 15.44 18.19 10.98
N GLY A 116 15.44 19.51 10.88
CA GLY A 116 16.61 20.35 11.13
C GLY A 116 17.68 20.24 10.04
N GLU A 117 17.37 19.59 8.92
CA GLU A 117 18.25 19.47 7.76
C GLU A 117 17.89 20.52 6.70
N ASP A 118 18.86 20.93 5.86
CA ASP A 118 18.59 21.83 4.75
C ASP A 118 18.03 21.06 3.53
N CYS A 119 16.71 20.94 3.45
CA CYS A 119 16.02 20.29 2.33
C CYS A 119 15.99 21.13 1.06
N ARG A 120 16.73 22.25 0.99
CA ARG A 120 17.03 22.96 -0.26
C ARG A 120 18.37 22.57 -0.86
N SER A 121 19.15 21.74 -0.17
CA SER A 121 20.34 21.08 -0.70
C SER A 121 20.07 19.60 -0.93
N TRP A 122 20.64 18.99 -1.98
CA TRP A 122 20.45 17.56 -2.26
C TRP A 122 20.88 16.69 -1.08
N ARG A 123 22.05 16.99 -0.50
CA ARG A 123 22.59 16.28 0.66
C ARG A 123 21.67 16.39 1.89
N GLY A 124 21.18 17.59 2.21
CA GLY A 124 20.28 17.81 3.35
C GLY A 124 18.90 17.21 3.13
N TYR A 125 18.37 17.26 1.90
CA TYR A 125 17.13 16.60 1.50
C TYR A 125 17.20 15.06 1.71
N LEU A 126 18.26 14.40 1.23
CA LEU A 126 18.44 12.97 1.48
C LEU A 126 18.67 12.65 2.97
N ALA A 127 19.34 13.53 3.72
CA ALA A 127 19.51 13.38 5.17
C ALA A 127 18.16 13.48 5.91
N ALA A 128 17.29 14.40 5.50
CA ALA A 128 15.94 14.55 6.03
C ALA A 128 15.11 13.28 5.82
N HIS A 129 15.17 12.68 4.62
CA HIS A 129 14.54 11.39 4.33
C HIS A 129 15.02 10.29 5.28
N ARG A 130 16.33 10.09 5.40
CA ARG A 130 16.89 9.06 6.30
C ARG A 130 16.42 9.28 7.75
N ARG A 131 16.46 10.53 8.23
CA ARG A 131 16.04 10.88 9.59
C ARG A 131 14.56 10.58 9.84
N ARG A 132 13.69 10.91 8.88
CA ARG A 132 12.25 10.63 9.01
C ARG A 132 11.94 9.16 8.89
N ARG A 133 12.57 8.42 7.97
CA ARG A 133 12.43 6.96 7.87
C ARG A 133 12.82 6.26 9.17
N LEU A 134 13.93 6.64 9.79
CA LEU A 134 14.33 6.12 11.10
C LEU A 134 13.29 6.43 12.18
N PHE A 135 12.73 7.66 12.21
CA PHE A 135 11.65 7.99 13.14
C PHE A 135 10.40 7.11 12.93
N PHE A 136 9.99 6.89 11.68
CA PHE A 136 8.88 6.01 11.33
C PHE A 136 9.15 4.57 11.80
N ALA A 137 10.35 4.05 11.58
CA ALA A 137 10.77 2.74 12.09
C ALA A 137 10.66 2.67 13.63
N THR A 138 11.02 3.74 14.35
CA THR A 138 10.83 3.78 15.81
C THR A 138 9.37 3.77 16.26
N MET A 139 8.44 4.11 15.37
CA MET A 139 6.98 4.03 15.56
C MET A 139 6.38 2.72 15.03
N GLY A 140 7.23 1.77 14.63
CA GLY A 140 6.84 0.43 14.20
C GLY A 140 6.69 0.25 12.71
N ALA A 141 7.03 1.26 11.89
CA ALA A 141 7.03 1.11 10.44
C ALA A 141 7.96 -0.01 10.00
N THR A 142 7.47 -0.85 9.10
CA THR A 142 8.27 -1.87 8.42
C THR A 142 8.28 -1.71 6.90
N SER A 143 7.50 -0.75 6.38
CA SER A 143 7.40 -0.49 4.95
C SER A 143 7.40 0.99 4.58
N THR A 144 7.70 1.24 3.31
CA THR A 144 7.44 2.48 2.60
C THR A 144 6.42 2.24 1.50
N ASP A 145 5.77 3.30 1.04
CA ASP A 145 4.77 3.26 -0.03
C ASP A 145 4.99 4.40 -1.02
N HIS A 146 4.98 4.10 -2.32
CA HIS A 146 5.29 5.03 -3.40
C HIS A 146 4.18 5.02 -4.45
N GLY A 147 3.38 6.08 -4.49
CA GLY A 147 2.20 6.19 -5.36
C GLY A 147 2.43 6.97 -6.64
N HIS A 148 3.51 6.67 -7.37
CA HIS A 148 3.99 7.46 -8.51
C HIS A 148 3.11 7.28 -9.78
N PRO A 149 3.16 8.20 -10.76
CA PRO A 149 2.45 8.03 -12.03
C PRO A 149 2.93 6.82 -12.84
N THR A 150 4.24 6.53 -12.81
CA THR A 150 4.85 5.39 -13.53
C THR A 150 5.72 4.54 -12.60
N ALA A 151 6.18 3.39 -13.09
CA ALA A 151 7.16 2.54 -12.41
C ALA A 151 8.62 2.88 -12.80
N ARG A 152 8.87 3.96 -13.54
CA ARG A 152 10.19 4.33 -14.05
C ARG A 152 11.14 4.55 -12.89
N THR A 153 12.33 3.98 -13.00
CA THR A 153 13.47 4.18 -12.09
C THR A 153 14.63 4.76 -12.88
N ALA A 154 15.58 5.38 -12.18
CA ALA A 154 16.80 5.92 -12.77
C ALA A 154 18.00 5.62 -11.86
N ASP A 155 19.21 5.59 -12.42
CA ASP A 155 20.45 5.42 -11.67
C ASP A 155 21.44 6.52 -12.07
N LEU A 156 21.07 7.76 -11.75
CA LEU A 156 21.89 8.92 -12.06
C LEU A 156 23.14 8.97 -11.17
N PRO A 157 24.29 9.42 -11.70
CA PRO A 157 25.41 9.88 -10.89
C PRO A 157 24.97 10.95 -9.88
N SER A 158 25.65 11.02 -8.74
CA SER A 158 25.23 11.91 -7.63
C SER A 158 25.19 13.39 -8.00
N ASP A 159 26.09 13.85 -8.87
CA ASP A 159 26.17 15.22 -9.37
C ASP A 159 25.04 15.55 -10.36
N GLU A 160 24.66 14.58 -11.20
CA GLU A 160 23.49 14.70 -12.07
C GLU A 160 22.18 14.71 -11.27
N ALA A 161 22.07 13.86 -10.24
CA ALA A 161 20.92 13.84 -9.33
C ALA A 161 20.78 15.16 -8.56
N GLU A 162 21.89 15.73 -8.07
CA GLU A 162 21.90 17.04 -7.42
C GLU A 162 21.52 18.17 -8.38
N THR A 163 22.03 18.13 -9.62
CA THR A 163 21.65 19.09 -10.66
C THR A 163 20.15 19.04 -10.96
N LEU A 164 19.61 17.82 -11.11
CA LEU A 164 18.17 17.61 -11.31
C LEU A 164 17.36 18.12 -10.11
N PHE A 165 17.80 17.82 -8.89
CA PHE A 165 17.14 18.30 -7.68
C PHE A 165 17.09 19.84 -7.63
N ASN A 166 18.21 20.49 -7.95
CA ASN A 166 18.32 21.95 -7.97
C ASN A 166 17.35 22.59 -8.96
N GLU A 167 17.07 21.94 -10.08
CA GLU A 167 16.09 22.40 -11.06
C GLU A 167 14.65 22.19 -10.56
N VAL A 168 14.30 20.98 -10.10
CA VAL A 168 12.92 20.64 -9.72
C VAL A 168 12.43 21.42 -8.50
N GLN A 169 13.31 21.72 -7.55
CA GLN A 169 12.94 22.47 -6.35
C GLN A 169 12.57 23.94 -6.62
N THR A 170 12.90 24.47 -7.81
CA THR A 170 12.50 25.84 -8.21
C THR A 170 11.02 25.94 -8.59
N GLY A 171 10.37 24.80 -8.87
CA GLY A 171 9.01 24.74 -9.42
C GLY A 171 8.89 24.97 -10.92
N ASN A 172 10.01 25.11 -11.64
CA ASN A 172 10.02 25.31 -13.09
C ASN A 172 10.34 24.04 -13.89
N ALA A 173 10.40 22.88 -13.23
CA ALA A 173 10.68 21.61 -13.90
C ALA A 173 9.62 21.29 -14.97
N THR A 174 10.09 20.76 -16.09
CA THR A 174 9.22 20.14 -17.09
C THR A 174 8.68 18.81 -16.55
N ALA A 175 7.60 18.32 -17.15
CA ALA A 175 7.03 17.01 -16.80
C ALA A 175 8.06 15.87 -16.92
N GLU A 176 8.99 15.94 -17.88
CA GLU A 176 10.06 14.95 -18.03
C GLU A 176 11.08 15.01 -16.88
N LEU A 177 11.45 16.21 -16.43
CA LEU A 177 12.34 16.36 -15.27
C LEU A 177 11.67 15.92 -13.97
N ALA A 178 10.37 16.23 -13.80
CA ALA A 178 9.60 15.74 -12.66
C ALA A 178 9.53 14.21 -12.64
N GLU A 179 9.31 13.58 -13.81
CA GLU A 179 9.29 12.13 -13.93
C GLU A 179 10.67 11.50 -13.68
N LEU A 180 11.74 12.09 -14.23
CA LEU A 180 13.11 11.64 -13.97
C LEU A 180 13.47 11.77 -12.48
N PHE A 181 13.00 12.82 -11.81
CA PHE A 181 13.25 13.01 -10.38
C PHE A 181 12.52 11.96 -9.54
N ARG A 182 11.23 11.71 -9.80
CA ARG A 182 10.49 10.61 -9.17
C ARG A 182 11.18 9.26 -9.40
N ALA A 183 11.69 9.04 -10.61
CA ALA A 183 12.41 7.83 -10.97
C ALA A 183 13.73 7.66 -10.22
N GLN A 184 14.53 8.72 -10.09
CA GLN A 184 15.76 8.71 -9.28
C GLN A 184 15.43 8.46 -7.81
N MET A 185 14.37 9.08 -7.30
CA MET A 185 13.98 8.94 -5.90
C MET A 185 13.55 7.52 -5.52
N LEU A 186 12.99 6.73 -6.44
CA LEU A 186 12.74 5.31 -6.18
C LEU A 186 14.05 4.55 -5.90
N THR A 187 15.11 4.84 -6.64
CA THR A 187 16.44 4.24 -6.44
C THR A 187 17.09 4.73 -5.15
N GLU A 188 16.96 6.01 -4.79
CA GLU A 188 17.44 6.52 -3.50
C GLU A 188 16.69 5.90 -2.32
N MET A 189 15.37 5.71 -2.42
CA MET A 189 14.58 5.02 -1.39
C MET A 189 14.98 3.55 -1.24
N ALA A 190 15.28 2.86 -2.35
CA ALA A 190 15.82 1.51 -2.33
C ALA A 190 17.19 1.45 -1.65
N ALA A 191 18.08 2.41 -1.93
CA ALA A 191 19.37 2.54 -1.26
C ALA A 191 19.20 2.74 0.26
N MET A 192 18.28 3.61 0.68
CA MET A 192 17.98 3.80 2.11
C MET A 192 17.38 2.53 2.75
N SER A 193 16.60 1.76 2.00
CA SER A 193 16.05 0.47 2.46
C SER A 193 17.10 -0.60 2.72
N LEU A 194 18.28 -0.51 2.11
CA LEU A 194 19.42 -1.38 2.44
C LEU A 194 20.03 -1.07 3.82
N ASP A 195 19.88 0.16 4.29
CA ASP A 195 20.40 0.62 5.58
C ASP A 195 19.37 0.39 6.70
N ASP A 196 18.12 0.80 6.50
CA ASP A 196 17.08 0.75 7.54
C ASP A 196 16.18 -0.50 7.48
N GLY A 197 16.26 -1.27 6.39
CA GLY A 197 15.51 -2.50 6.23
C GLY A 197 14.00 -2.31 6.01
N LEU A 198 13.53 -1.12 5.64
CA LEU A 198 12.11 -0.93 5.29
C LEU A 198 11.80 -1.57 3.94
N VAL A 199 10.71 -2.33 3.90
CA VAL A 199 10.18 -2.97 2.68
C VAL A 199 9.58 -1.90 1.78
N MET A 200 9.99 -1.86 0.51
CA MET A 200 9.51 -0.85 -0.43
C MET A 200 8.26 -1.35 -1.16
N GLN A 201 7.20 -0.55 -1.21
CA GLN A 201 6.01 -0.85 -2.01
C GLN A 201 5.87 0.16 -3.14
N LEU A 202 5.63 -0.30 -4.37
CA LEU A 202 5.42 0.56 -5.52
C LEU A 202 4.00 0.37 -6.07
N HIS A 203 3.22 1.45 -6.04
CA HIS A 203 1.82 1.54 -6.50
C HIS A 203 1.69 2.53 -7.69
N PRO A 204 2.14 2.15 -8.89
CA PRO A 204 2.19 3.03 -10.05
C PRO A 204 0.91 2.98 -10.89
N GLY A 205 0.80 3.88 -11.88
CA GLY A 205 -0.17 3.74 -12.96
C GLY A 205 -1.54 4.36 -12.70
N ALA A 206 -1.68 5.21 -11.68
CA ALA A 206 -2.91 5.97 -11.46
C ALA A 206 -2.77 7.38 -12.06
N PHE A 207 -3.63 7.73 -13.03
CA PHE A 207 -3.87 9.13 -13.39
C PHE A 207 -4.80 9.73 -12.34
N ARG A 208 -4.21 10.43 -11.37
CA ARG A 208 -4.94 11.07 -10.28
C ARG A 208 -5.62 12.36 -10.71
N ASN A 209 -6.74 12.69 -10.06
CA ASN A 209 -7.45 13.96 -10.22
C ASN A 209 -7.89 14.26 -11.67
N HIS A 210 -8.22 13.22 -12.45
CA HIS A 210 -8.56 13.33 -13.88
C HIS A 210 -9.74 14.29 -14.15
N ASN A 211 -10.69 14.40 -13.23
CA ASN A 211 -11.78 15.36 -13.31
C ASN A 211 -11.39 16.69 -12.64
N ALA A 212 -10.89 17.63 -13.44
CA ALA A 212 -10.41 18.94 -12.97
C ALA A 212 -11.48 19.77 -12.21
N GLN A 213 -12.76 19.67 -12.60
CA GLN A 213 -13.83 20.39 -11.90
C GLN A 213 -14.08 19.84 -10.49
N VAL A 214 -14.03 18.51 -10.34
CA VAL A 214 -14.14 17.86 -9.03
C VAL A 214 -12.92 18.19 -8.18
N PHE A 215 -11.73 18.12 -8.76
CA PHE A 215 -10.48 18.43 -8.05
C PHE A 215 -10.46 19.87 -7.54
N ALA A 216 -10.75 20.85 -8.39
CA ALA A 216 -10.76 22.27 -8.01
C ALA A 216 -11.76 22.58 -6.86
N ARG A 217 -12.88 21.84 -6.79
CA ARG A 217 -13.92 22.06 -5.78
C ARG A 217 -13.72 21.24 -4.50
N PHE A 218 -13.24 20.00 -4.61
CA PHE A 218 -13.28 19.02 -3.51
C PHE A 218 -11.92 18.43 -3.15
N GLY A 219 -10.86 18.73 -3.91
CA GLY A 219 -9.52 18.19 -3.71
C GLY A 219 -9.36 16.74 -4.15
N ARG A 220 -8.34 16.07 -3.59
CA ARG A 220 -7.91 14.70 -3.94
C ARG A 220 -8.88 13.63 -3.40
N ASP A 221 -8.72 12.40 -3.90
CA ASP A 221 -9.41 11.19 -3.45
C ASP A 221 -10.95 11.24 -3.54
N LYS A 222 -11.48 11.79 -4.63
CA LYS A 222 -12.93 11.93 -4.88
C LYS A 222 -13.48 10.99 -5.96
N GLY A 223 -12.81 9.86 -6.19
CA GLY A 223 -13.21 8.85 -7.17
C GLY A 223 -12.96 9.24 -8.63
N ALA A 224 -12.02 10.16 -8.86
CA ALA A 224 -11.63 10.65 -10.19
C ALA A 224 -10.19 10.26 -10.56
N ASP A 225 -9.72 9.13 -10.04
CA ASP A 225 -8.40 8.58 -10.31
C ASP A 225 -8.56 7.35 -11.21
N LEU A 226 -7.92 7.35 -12.38
CA LEU A 226 -8.13 6.34 -13.41
C LEU A 226 -6.86 5.53 -13.68
N PRO A 227 -6.97 4.19 -13.85
CA PRO A 227 -5.87 3.36 -14.31
C PRO A 227 -5.28 3.83 -15.64
N MET A 228 -3.96 3.74 -15.76
CA MET A 228 -3.20 3.92 -17.00
C MET A 228 -2.46 2.63 -17.35
N ARG A 229 -2.14 2.47 -18.64
CA ARG A 229 -1.19 1.46 -19.08
C ARG A 229 0.15 1.70 -18.39
N THR A 230 0.71 0.64 -17.80
CA THR A 230 1.95 0.71 -17.02
C THR A 230 2.97 -0.28 -17.58
N GLU A 231 4.25 0.08 -17.52
CA GLU A 231 5.38 -0.72 -18.02
C GLU A 231 6.38 -0.91 -16.88
N TYR A 232 6.92 -2.12 -16.73
CA TYR A 232 7.83 -2.50 -15.64
C TYR A 232 9.20 -2.98 -16.13
N VAL A 233 9.31 -3.58 -17.32
CA VAL A 233 10.54 -4.26 -17.77
C VAL A 233 11.67 -3.27 -18.02
N HIS A 234 11.41 -2.20 -18.77
CA HIS A 234 12.37 -1.13 -18.98
C HIS A 234 12.38 -0.15 -17.80
N ALA A 235 11.20 0.14 -17.26
CA ALA A 235 11.02 1.07 -16.16
C ALA A 235 11.85 0.71 -14.91
N LEU A 236 11.85 -0.56 -14.48
CA LEU A 236 12.57 -1.00 -13.29
C LEU A 236 14.04 -1.34 -13.55
N LYS A 237 14.48 -1.40 -14.81
CA LYS A 237 15.81 -1.91 -15.18
C LYS A 237 16.97 -1.18 -14.47
N PRO A 238 17.01 0.17 -14.38
CA PRO A 238 18.09 0.86 -13.67
C PRO A 238 18.20 0.47 -12.19
N LEU A 239 17.07 0.43 -11.47
CA LEU A 239 17.05 0.02 -10.06
C LEU A 239 17.45 -1.45 -9.90
N LEU A 240 16.96 -2.33 -10.77
CA LEU A 240 17.28 -3.76 -10.73
C LEU A 240 18.73 -4.07 -11.12
N ASP A 241 19.36 -3.26 -11.98
CA ASP A 241 20.78 -3.37 -12.28
C ASP A 241 21.65 -3.08 -11.06
N ARG A 242 21.21 -2.13 -10.23
CA ARG A 242 21.95 -1.73 -9.03
C ARG A 242 21.65 -2.60 -7.81
N PHE A 243 20.39 -2.96 -7.59
CA PHE A 243 19.94 -3.60 -6.34
C PHE A 243 19.13 -4.89 -6.54
N GLY A 244 18.93 -5.34 -7.78
CA GLY A 244 18.05 -6.48 -8.08
C GLY A 244 18.46 -7.79 -7.42
N ASN A 245 19.76 -7.97 -7.16
CA ASN A 245 20.34 -9.15 -6.50
C ASN A 245 20.72 -8.92 -5.03
N GLU A 246 20.42 -7.75 -4.46
CA GLU A 246 20.74 -7.44 -3.08
C GLU A 246 19.78 -8.18 -2.13
N PRO A 247 20.26 -9.13 -1.30
CA PRO A 247 19.40 -10.01 -0.51
C PRO A 247 18.67 -9.27 0.62
N ARG A 248 19.12 -8.07 0.97
CA ARG A 248 18.51 -7.23 2.02
C ARG A 248 17.42 -6.32 1.48
N PHE A 249 17.40 -6.08 0.17
CA PHE A 249 16.40 -5.25 -0.49
C PHE A 249 15.13 -6.06 -0.78
N SER A 250 13.97 -5.47 -0.51
CA SER A 250 12.67 -6.08 -0.78
C SER A 250 11.74 -5.04 -1.37
N LEU A 251 11.21 -5.33 -2.55
CA LEU A 251 10.32 -4.48 -3.32
C LEU A 251 9.06 -5.26 -3.70
N ILE A 252 7.91 -4.76 -3.24
CA ILE A 252 6.59 -5.30 -3.53
C ILE A 252 5.97 -4.45 -4.65
N LEU A 253 5.68 -5.09 -5.79
CA LEU A 253 5.10 -4.45 -6.96
C LEU A 253 3.59 -4.64 -6.99
N PHE A 254 2.87 -3.54 -7.16
CA PHE A 254 1.43 -3.51 -7.41
C PHE A 254 1.16 -2.96 -8.83
N THR A 255 -0.05 -3.17 -9.36
CA THR A 255 -0.43 -2.65 -10.67
C THR A 255 -1.91 -2.33 -10.77
N LEU A 256 -2.25 -1.34 -11.60
CA LEU A 256 -3.60 -1.06 -12.09
C LEU A 256 -3.84 -1.59 -13.52
N ASP A 257 -2.83 -2.19 -14.14
CA ASP A 257 -2.89 -2.73 -15.50
C ASP A 257 -2.71 -4.26 -15.47
N GLU A 258 -3.84 -5.00 -15.45
CA GLU A 258 -3.84 -6.47 -15.37
C GLU A 258 -3.12 -7.14 -16.56
N SER A 259 -2.94 -6.44 -17.68
CA SER A 259 -2.19 -6.98 -18.84
C SER A 259 -0.70 -7.22 -18.54
N THR A 260 -0.20 -6.63 -17.45
CA THR A 260 1.18 -6.79 -16.99
C THR A 260 1.41 -8.02 -16.14
N TYR A 261 0.36 -8.69 -15.61
CA TYR A 261 0.49 -9.83 -14.70
C TYR A 261 1.38 -10.94 -15.26
N ALA A 262 0.94 -11.58 -16.35
CA ALA A 262 1.67 -12.68 -16.97
C ALA A 262 2.86 -12.21 -17.83
N ARG A 263 2.78 -10.99 -18.35
CA ARG A 263 3.72 -10.46 -19.34
C ARG A 263 5.00 -9.90 -18.71
N GLU A 264 4.90 -9.24 -17.55
CA GLU A 264 6.02 -8.51 -16.94
C GLU A 264 6.19 -8.85 -15.46
N LEU A 265 5.13 -8.70 -14.66
CA LEU A 265 5.22 -8.80 -13.20
C LEU A 265 5.62 -10.21 -12.74
N ALA A 266 4.93 -11.25 -13.20
CA ALA A 266 5.22 -12.61 -12.78
C ALA A 266 6.61 -13.11 -13.26
N PRO A 267 7.04 -12.85 -14.51
CA PRO A 267 8.42 -13.13 -14.93
C PRO A 267 9.48 -12.39 -14.11
N LEU A 268 9.27 -11.09 -13.81
CA LEU A 268 10.21 -10.31 -13.01
C LEU A 268 10.32 -10.84 -11.57
N ALA A 269 9.19 -11.06 -10.89
CA ALA A 269 9.16 -11.56 -9.53
C ALA A 269 9.54 -13.05 -9.41
N GLY A 270 9.36 -13.84 -10.48
CA GLY A 270 9.87 -15.21 -10.57
C GLY A 270 11.39 -15.31 -10.75
N HIS A 271 12.07 -14.20 -11.05
CA HIS A 271 13.51 -14.17 -11.31
C HIS A 271 14.32 -13.39 -10.27
N TYR A 272 13.96 -12.12 -10.01
CA TYR A 272 14.75 -11.24 -9.15
C TYR A 272 14.50 -11.53 -7.65
N PRO A 273 15.54 -11.80 -6.85
CA PRO A 273 15.39 -12.11 -5.42
C PRO A 273 14.67 -11.04 -4.59
N CYS A 274 14.83 -9.77 -4.95
CA CYS A 274 14.24 -8.66 -4.21
C CYS A 274 12.75 -8.43 -4.53
N LEU A 275 12.23 -8.97 -5.63
CA LEU A 275 10.89 -8.65 -6.12
C LEU A 275 9.82 -9.59 -5.56
N LYS A 276 8.69 -9.01 -5.16
CA LYS A 276 7.47 -9.71 -4.79
C LYS A 276 6.25 -9.05 -5.44
N LEU A 277 5.16 -9.80 -5.56
CA LEU A 277 3.89 -9.29 -6.09
C LEU A 277 2.92 -8.98 -4.95
N GLY A 278 2.46 -7.73 -4.93
CA GLY A 278 1.28 -7.32 -4.17
C GLY A 278 0.00 -7.96 -4.72
N PRO A 279 -1.07 -8.07 -3.91
CA PRO A 279 -2.37 -8.54 -4.38
C PRO A 279 -2.97 -7.65 -5.48
N ALA A 280 -4.05 -8.12 -6.11
CA ALA A 280 -4.86 -7.33 -7.01
C ALA A 280 -5.34 -6.04 -6.32
N TRP A 281 -5.05 -4.87 -6.92
CA TRP A 281 -5.17 -3.58 -6.26
C TRP A 281 -6.36 -2.75 -6.75
N TRP A 282 -6.97 -2.00 -5.83
CA TRP A 282 -7.98 -0.97 -6.07
C TRP A 282 -9.21 -1.49 -6.83
N PHE A 283 -9.34 -1.19 -8.13
CA PHE A 283 -10.46 -1.66 -8.95
C PHE A 283 -10.45 -3.19 -9.13
N HIS A 284 -9.26 -3.78 -8.98
CA HIS A 284 -9.02 -5.21 -9.14
C HIS A 284 -9.13 -5.97 -7.81
N ASP A 285 -9.20 -5.27 -6.66
CA ASP A 285 -9.58 -5.84 -5.34
C ASP A 285 -11.07 -6.22 -5.36
N SER A 286 -11.35 -7.34 -6.02
CA SER A 286 -12.68 -7.82 -6.34
C SER A 286 -12.65 -9.32 -6.60
N PRO A 287 -13.79 -10.03 -6.52
CA PRO A 287 -13.83 -11.48 -6.74
C PRO A 287 -13.16 -11.90 -8.06
N GLU A 288 -13.44 -11.19 -9.16
CA GLU A 288 -12.90 -11.53 -10.47
C GLU A 288 -11.46 -11.06 -10.68
N GLY A 289 -11.09 -9.88 -10.14
CA GLY A 289 -9.72 -9.39 -10.23
C GLY A 289 -8.74 -10.26 -9.43
N MET A 290 -9.11 -10.68 -8.23
CA MET A 290 -8.33 -11.64 -7.43
C MET A 290 -8.15 -12.98 -8.15
N ARG A 291 -9.21 -13.51 -8.79
CA ARG A 291 -9.12 -14.74 -9.60
C ARG A 291 -8.18 -14.57 -10.79
N ARG A 292 -8.28 -13.45 -11.52
CA ARG A 292 -7.37 -13.16 -12.64
C ARG A 292 -5.94 -13.02 -12.18
N PHE A 293 -5.69 -12.33 -11.07
CA PHE A 293 -4.37 -12.24 -10.47
C PHE A 293 -3.77 -13.63 -10.20
N ARG A 294 -4.50 -14.52 -9.51
CA ARG A 294 -4.03 -15.88 -9.24
C ARG A 294 -3.74 -16.66 -10.52
N ARG A 295 -4.68 -16.67 -11.48
CA ARG A 295 -4.51 -17.38 -12.76
C ARG A 295 -3.34 -16.86 -13.59
N MET A 296 -3.10 -15.55 -13.60
CA MET A 296 -2.13 -14.92 -14.50
C MET A 296 -0.73 -14.77 -13.89
N THR A 297 -0.56 -14.98 -12.58
CA THR A 297 0.75 -14.82 -11.91
C THR A 297 1.34 -16.12 -11.40
N THR A 298 0.52 -17.07 -10.94
CA THR A 298 0.97 -18.27 -10.21
C THR A 298 1.91 -19.15 -11.04
N GLU A 299 1.68 -19.30 -12.35
CA GLU A 299 2.46 -20.23 -13.17
C GLU A 299 3.93 -19.82 -13.36
N THR A 300 4.27 -18.53 -13.22
CA THR A 300 5.65 -18.04 -13.35
C THR A 300 6.22 -17.55 -12.02
N ALA A 301 5.44 -16.80 -11.24
CA ALA A 301 5.93 -16.29 -9.95
C ALA A 301 5.84 -17.37 -8.85
N GLY A 302 4.90 -18.31 -8.94
CA GLY A 302 4.52 -19.16 -7.82
C GLY A 302 3.84 -18.39 -6.68
N PHE A 303 3.35 -19.10 -5.66
CA PHE A 303 2.70 -18.48 -4.51
C PHE A 303 3.69 -17.71 -3.60
N TYR A 304 4.90 -18.25 -3.43
CA TYR A 304 5.94 -17.73 -2.52
C TYR A 304 6.61 -16.43 -2.99
N ASN A 305 6.34 -15.99 -4.23
CA ASN A 305 6.71 -14.65 -4.70
C ASN A 305 5.54 -13.66 -4.66
N THR A 306 4.41 -14.03 -4.04
CA THR A 306 3.33 -13.11 -3.66
C THR A 306 3.41 -12.80 -2.16
N VAL A 307 2.69 -11.77 -1.71
CA VAL A 307 2.77 -11.29 -0.31
C VAL A 307 1.52 -11.54 0.52
N GLY A 308 0.53 -12.27 -0.01
CA GLY A 308 -0.78 -12.43 0.61
C GLY A 308 -1.75 -11.30 0.22
N PHE A 309 -2.47 -10.72 1.18
CA PHE A 309 -3.52 -9.72 0.95
C PHE A 309 -3.44 -8.54 1.92
N ASN A 310 -3.74 -7.33 1.43
CA ASN A 310 -3.97 -6.11 2.19
C ASN A 310 -5.27 -5.43 1.72
N ASP A 311 -6.01 -4.80 2.62
CA ASP A 311 -7.34 -4.24 2.35
C ASP A 311 -7.33 -2.86 1.67
N ASP A 312 -6.25 -2.09 1.81
CA ASP A 312 -6.07 -0.73 1.26
C ASP A 312 -7.31 0.16 1.42
N THR A 313 -7.93 0.16 2.63
CA THR A 313 -9.19 0.87 2.85
C THR A 313 -9.14 1.90 3.98
N ARG A 314 -9.88 2.99 3.80
CA ARG A 314 -10.24 3.93 4.90
C ARG A 314 -11.46 3.44 5.70
N ALA A 315 -12.23 2.48 5.17
CA ALA A 315 -13.47 2.02 5.79
C ALA A 315 -13.20 0.88 6.79
N PHE A 316 -12.89 1.23 8.04
CA PHE A 316 -12.51 0.30 9.11
C PHE A 316 -13.45 -0.91 9.28
N LEU A 317 -14.77 -0.70 9.20
CA LEU A 317 -15.75 -1.80 9.34
C LEU A 317 -15.68 -2.82 8.19
N SER A 318 -15.11 -2.44 7.03
CA SER A 318 -14.98 -3.32 5.87
C SER A 318 -13.71 -4.16 5.86
N ILE A 319 -12.75 -3.91 6.77
CA ILE A 319 -11.49 -4.68 6.87
C ILE A 319 -11.78 -6.19 6.96
N PRO A 320 -12.56 -6.69 7.96
CA PRO A 320 -12.83 -8.12 8.06
C PRO A 320 -13.62 -8.66 6.85
N ALA A 321 -14.51 -7.88 6.24
CA ALA A 321 -15.24 -8.29 5.04
C ALA A 321 -14.30 -8.50 3.83
N ARG A 322 -13.31 -7.63 3.66
CA ARG A 322 -12.31 -7.72 2.59
C ARG A 322 -11.38 -8.90 2.79
N HIS A 323 -10.89 -9.11 4.02
CA HIS A 323 -10.08 -10.28 4.34
C HIS A 323 -10.85 -11.60 4.20
N ASP A 324 -12.13 -11.66 4.60
CA ASP A 324 -12.98 -12.84 4.38
C ASP A 324 -13.15 -13.14 2.89
N LEU A 325 -13.42 -12.10 2.09
CA LEU A 325 -13.50 -12.25 0.63
C LEU A 325 -12.20 -12.80 0.05
N ALA A 326 -11.05 -12.20 0.39
CA ALA A 326 -9.75 -12.66 -0.10
C ALA A 326 -9.49 -14.13 0.24
N ARG A 327 -9.74 -14.54 1.49
CA ARG A 327 -9.60 -15.93 1.95
C ARG A 327 -10.49 -16.89 1.16
N ARG A 328 -11.75 -16.50 0.89
CA ARG A 328 -12.67 -17.32 0.09
C ARG A 328 -12.21 -17.48 -1.35
N ILE A 329 -11.71 -16.42 -1.96
CA ILE A 329 -11.21 -16.47 -3.34
C ILE A 329 -9.95 -17.34 -3.43
N ASP A 330 -9.01 -17.19 -2.49
CA ASP A 330 -7.80 -18.01 -2.44
C ASP A 330 -8.14 -19.49 -2.23
N CYS A 331 -8.99 -19.83 -1.26
CA CYS A 331 -9.44 -21.21 -1.07
C CYS A 331 -10.17 -21.77 -2.30
N SER A 332 -10.98 -20.95 -2.98
CA SER A 332 -11.67 -21.35 -4.21
C SER A 332 -10.68 -21.67 -5.33
N PHE A 333 -9.61 -20.88 -5.48
CA PHE A 333 -8.58 -21.13 -6.49
C PHE A 333 -7.73 -22.36 -6.15
N LEU A 334 -7.36 -22.53 -4.88
CA LEU A 334 -6.64 -23.73 -4.44
C LEU A 334 -7.48 -25.00 -4.63
N ALA A 335 -8.78 -24.96 -4.31
CA ALA A 335 -9.68 -26.08 -4.53
C ALA A 335 -9.79 -26.47 -6.02
N GLU A 336 -9.78 -25.50 -6.93
CA GLU A 336 -9.73 -25.76 -8.37
C GLU A 336 -8.45 -26.52 -8.75
N LEU A 337 -7.28 -26.08 -8.25
CA LEU A 337 -6.02 -26.79 -8.51
C LEU A 337 -6.03 -28.23 -7.97
N VAL A 338 -6.63 -28.46 -6.81
CA VAL A 338 -6.77 -29.82 -6.23
C VAL A 338 -7.68 -30.70 -7.08
N ILE A 339 -8.86 -30.19 -7.46
CA ILE A 339 -9.83 -30.93 -8.28
C ILE A 339 -9.26 -31.27 -9.67
N GLU A 340 -8.42 -30.40 -10.22
CA GLU A 340 -7.72 -30.61 -11.49
C GLU A 340 -6.44 -31.45 -11.35
N HIS A 341 -6.12 -31.94 -10.14
CA HIS A 341 -4.90 -32.72 -9.85
C HIS A 341 -3.58 -31.98 -10.14
N ARG A 342 -3.59 -30.65 -9.96
CA ARG A 342 -2.40 -29.78 -10.09
C ARG A 342 -1.70 -29.52 -8.76
N LEU A 343 -2.36 -29.84 -7.65
CA LEU A 343 -1.89 -29.64 -6.28
C LEU A 343 -2.55 -30.70 -5.38
N GLU A 344 -1.83 -31.23 -4.39
CA GLU A 344 -2.44 -32.12 -3.39
C GLU A 344 -3.28 -31.33 -2.37
N ASP A 345 -4.24 -32.00 -1.73
CA ASP A 345 -5.15 -31.37 -0.76
C ASP A 345 -4.43 -30.82 0.48
N TRP A 346 -3.39 -31.53 0.96
CA TRP A 346 -2.57 -31.09 2.08
C TRP A 346 -1.69 -29.87 1.72
N GLU A 347 -1.15 -29.81 0.49
CA GLU A 347 -0.40 -28.64 0.01
C GLU A 347 -1.30 -27.41 -0.08
N ALA A 348 -2.54 -27.59 -0.55
CA ALA A 348 -3.54 -26.54 -0.58
C ALA A 348 -3.90 -26.03 0.82
N ALA A 349 -4.01 -26.93 1.81
CA ALA A 349 -4.29 -26.55 3.19
C ALA A 349 -3.17 -25.71 3.81
N GLU A 350 -1.90 -26.08 3.58
CA GLU A 350 -0.74 -25.30 4.01
C GLU A 350 -0.69 -23.93 3.32
N LEU A 351 -0.86 -23.90 2.00
CA LEU A 351 -0.86 -22.65 1.22
C LEU A 351 -2.00 -21.70 1.63
N ALA A 352 -3.18 -22.22 2.00
CA ALA A 352 -4.27 -21.38 2.46
C ALA A 352 -3.92 -20.61 3.74
N GLN A 353 -3.20 -21.25 4.68
CA GLN A 353 -2.71 -20.58 5.88
C GLN A 353 -1.59 -19.57 5.54
N ASP A 354 -0.68 -19.96 4.66
CA ASP A 354 0.43 -19.11 4.26
C ASP A 354 -0.05 -17.82 3.58
N LEU A 355 -0.97 -17.93 2.61
CA LEU A 355 -1.57 -16.79 1.92
C LEU A 355 -2.33 -15.86 2.86
N ALA A 356 -3.03 -16.42 3.85
CA ALA A 356 -3.88 -15.66 4.76
C ALA A 356 -3.12 -15.00 5.92
N TYR A 357 -1.91 -15.48 6.25
CA TYR A 357 -1.20 -15.09 7.47
C TYR A 357 0.33 -15.03 7.33
N ASN A 358 0.99 -16.14 6.98
CA ASN A 358 2.46 -16.22 7.07
C ASN A 358 3.17 -15.35 6.03
N PHE A 359 2.69 -15.31 4.78
CA PHE A 359 3.33 -14.53 3.71
C PHE A 359 3.33 -13.04 3.99
N VAL A 360 2.21 -12.48 4.48
CA VAL A 360 2.15 -11.05 4.85
C VAL A 360 3.17 -10.76 5.96
N LYS A 361 3.22 -11.60 7.00
CA LYS A 361 4.16 -11.39 8.11
C LYS A 361 5.62 -11.46 7.66
N GLN A 362 5.94 -12.43 6.82
CA GLN A 362 7.29 -12.58 6.28
C GLN A 362 7.67 -11.42 5.35
N ALA A 363 6.81 -11.09 4.38
CA ALA A 363 7.07 -10.06 3.39
C ALA A 363 7.22 -8.67 4.03
N TYR A 364 6.41 -8.36 5.04
CA TYR A 364 6.41 -7.08 5.73
C TYR A 364 7.23 -7.05 7.03
N ARG A 365 7.96 -8.13 7.35
CA ARG A 365 8.85 -8.22 8.53
C ARG A 365 8.13 -7.94 9.86
N LEU A 366 6.94 -8.52 10.04
CA LEU A 366 6.00 -8.22 11.14
C LEU A 366 6.11 -9.15 12.34
#